data_AF-A0A806J267-F1
#
_entry.id   AF-A0A806J267-F1
#
_cell.length_a   1.000
_cell.length_b   1.000
_cell.length_c   1.000
_cell.angle_alpha   90.00
_cell.angle_beta   90.00
_cell.angle_gamma   90.00
#
_symmetry.space_group_name_H-M   'P 1'
#
loop_
_entity.id
_entity.type
_entity.pdbx_description
1 polymer ?
#
loop_
_entity_poly.entity_id
_entity_poly.type
_entity_poly.pdbx_seq_one_letter_code
_entity_poly.pdbx_strand_id
1 'polypeptide(L)'
;MLAEQCGFSEGVLRLKPLLDVLGKKLSQYPAMWSLYQVVESMPILEARKELKRNERMRLDLERESKEAELSEQIKQELHQLLSEIEQFKQELK
;
A
#
# COMPACT_ATOMS: atom_id res chain seq x y z
N MET A 1 1.27 -4.48 -8.32
CA MET A 1 2.27 -4.80 -7.28
C MET A 1 3.13 -5.99 -7.69
N LEU A 2 2.70 -7.26 -7.50
CA LEU A 2 3.53 -8.43 -7.85
C LEU A 2 3.78 -8.58 -9.36
N ALA A 3 2.73 -8.43 -10.16
CA ALA A 3 2.82 -8.40 -11.63
C ALA A 3 3.21 -7.02 -12.19
N GLU A 4 3.67 -6.09 -11.34
CA GLU A 4 4.12 -4.74 -11.71
C GLU A 4 3.09 -3.86 -12.45
N GLN A 5 1.81 -4.25 -12.46
CA GLN A 5 0.71 -3.48 -13.08
C GLN A 5 0.30 -2.22 -12.30
N CYS A 6 0.80 -2.05 -11.08
CA CYS A 6 0.59 -0.87 -10.24
C CYS A 6 1.72 -0.74 -9.21
N GLY A 7 1.99 0.49 -8.77
CA GLY A 7 2.97 0.80 -7.73
C GLY A 7 2.53 0.31 -6.35
N PHE A 8 3.47 0.30 -5.39
CA PHE A 8 3.19 -0.20 -4.05
C PHE A 8 2.26 0.72 -3.26
N SER A 9 2.39 2.04 -3.41
CA SER A 9 1.53 3.04 -2.76
C SER A 9 0.07 2.91 -3.18
N GLU A 10 -0.17 2.79 -4.50
CA GLU A 10 -1.51 2.55 -5.04
C GLU A 10 -2.09 1.23 -4.51
N GLY A 11 -1.23 0.21 -4.45
CA GLY A 11 -1.55 -1.09 -3.92
C GLY A 11 -2.04 -1.07 -2.46
N VAL A 12 -1.27 -0.49 -1.55
CA VAL A 12 -1.63 -0.44 -0.12
C VAL A 12 -2.88 0.40 0.15
N LEU A 13 -3.07 1.49 -0.60
CA LEU A 13 -4.28 2.32 -0.53
C LEU A 13 -5.53 1.54 -0.95
N ARG A 14 -5.43 0.66 -1.95
CA ARG A 14 -6.54 -0.19 -2.40
C ARG A 14 -6.76 -1.40 -1.49
N LEU A 15 -5.69 -1.99 -0.97
CA LEU A 15 -5.78 -3.17 -0.11
C LEU A 15 -6.41 -2.85 1.24
N LYS A 16 -6.15 -1.68 1.82
CA LYS A 16 -6.70 -1.28 3.13
C LYS A 16 -8.23 -1.48 3.24
N PRO A 17 -9.07 -0.85 2.39
CA PRO A 17 -10.52 -1.00 2.49
C PRO A 17 -10.99 -2.42 2.14
N LEU A 18 -10.31 -3.12 1.24
CA LEU A 18 -10.66 -4.50 0.89
C LEU A 18 -10.46 -5.45 2.08
N LEU A 19 -9.33 -5.31 2.78
CA LEU A 19 -9.05 -6.09 3.99
C LEU A 19 -10.06 -5.78 5.10
N ASP A 20 -10.40 -4.49 5.28
CA ASP A 20 -11.39 -4.09 6.29
C ASP A 20 -12.75 -4.77 6.07
N VAL A 21 -13.21 -4.86 4.81
CA VAL A 21 -14.46 -5.57 4.47
C VAL A 21 -14.38 -7.07 4.78
N LEU A 22 -13.20 -7.68 4.64
CA LEU A 22 -12.95 -9.08 4.97
C LEU A 22 -12.71 -9.31 6.48
N GLY A 23 -12.81 -8.27 7.32
CA GLY A 23 -12.53 -8.35 8.76
C GLY A 23 -11.04 -8.52 9.09
N LYS A 24 -10.16 -8.38 8.09
CA LYS A 24 -8.69 -8.34 8.26
C LYS A 24 -8.23 -6.90 8.36
N LYS A 25 -7.03 -6.67 8.88
CA LYS A 25 -6.46 -5.32 8.97
C LYS A 25 -5.14 -5.26 8.20
N LEU A 26 -4.96 -4.22 7.40
CA LEU A 26 -3.66 -3.96 6.73
C LEU A 26 -2.51 -3.87 7.74
N SER A 27 -2.79 -3.43 8.98
CA SER A 27 -1.82 -3.38 10.08
C SER A 27 -1.23 -4.74 10.48
N GLN A 28 -1.78 -5.86 9.98
CA GLN A 28 -1.20 -7.19 10.15
C GLN A 28 0.02 -7.44 9.25
N TYR A 29 0.25 -6.55 8.27
CA TYR A 29 1.36 -6.60 7.33
C TYR A 29 2.24 -5.35 7.54
N PRO A 30 3.27 -5.41 8.41
CA PRO A 30 4.01 -4.24 8.87
C PRO A 30 4.61 -3.36 7.75
N ALA A 31 5.15 -3.93 6.69
CA ALA A 31 5.73 -3.17 5.58
C ALA A 31 4.65 -2.47 4.76
N MET A 32 3.57 -3.18 4.39
CA MET A 32 2.43 -2.55 3.72
C MET A 32 1.78 -1.46 4.59
N TRP A 33 1.66 -1.70 5.90
CA TRP A 33 1.14 -0.71 6.84
C TRP A 33 2.03 0.52 6.95
N SER A 34 3.35 0.32 7.04
CA SER A 34 4.33 1.41 7.09
C SER A 34 4.27 2.30 5.85
N LEU A 35 4.16 1.69 4.65
CA LEU A 35 3.97 2.47 3.42
C LEU A 35 2.63 3.20 3.42
N TYR A 36 1.55 2.54 3.83
CA TYR A 36 0.22 3.14 3.92
C TYR A 36 0.21 4.40 4.80
N GLN A 37 0.83 4.34 5.99
CA GLN A 37 0.88 5.47 6.91
C GLN A 37 1.60 6.69 6.32
N VAL A 38 2.56 6.48 5.41
CA VAL A 38 3.25 7.57 4.70
C VAL A 38 2.34 8.20 3.65
N VAL A 39 1.60 7.40 2.89
CA VAL A 39 0.85 7.89 1.72
C VAL A 39 -0.60 8.26 2.01
N GLU A 40 -1.18 7.80 3.12
CA GLU A 40 -2.57 8.06 3.51
C GLU A 40 -2.86 9.55 3.69
N SER A 41 -1.92 10.30 4.29
CA SER A 41 -2.09 11.74 4.52
C SER A 41 -1.62 12.62 3.35
N MET A 42 -1.08 12.03 2.28
CA MET A 42 -0.57 12.82 1.16
C MET A 42 -1.71 13.47 0.36
N PRO A 43 -1.61 14.76 0.00
CA PRO A 43 -2.64 15.44 -0.75
C PRO A 43 -2.77 14.87 -2.16
N ILE A 44 -4.02 14.72 -2.60
CA ILE A 44 -4.40 14.20 -3.92
C ILE A 44 -5.22 15.26 -4.69
N LEU A 45 -5.40 15.04 -5.99
CA LEU A 45 -6.26 15.86 -6.86
C LEU A 45 -5.97 17.37 -6.74
N GLU A 46 -6.98 18.18 -6.44
CA GLU A 46 -6.85 19.65 -6.34
C GLU A 46 -5.90 20.07 -5.23
N ALA A 47 -5.95 19.42 -4.06
CA ALA A 47 -5.04 19.72 -2.94
C ALA A 47 -3.57 19.52 -3.34
N ARG A 48 -3.27 18.56 -4.23
CA ARG A 48 -1.91 18.36 -4.77
C ARG A 48 -1.49 19.47 -5.74
N LYS A 49 -2.43 20.04 -6.50
CA LYS A 49 -2.14 21.13 -7.45
C LYS A 49 -1.78 22.42 -6.74
N GLU A 50 -2.38 22.67 -5.58
CA GLU A 50 -2.12 23.84 -4.74
C GLU A 50 -0.72 23.83 -4.10
N LEU A 51 -0.09 22.65 -3.99
CA LEU A 51 1.27 22.54 -3.46
C LEU A 51 2.29 23.27 -4.33
N LYS A 52 3.24 23.94 -3.67
CA LYS A 52 4.42 24.48 -4.34
C LYS A 52 5.25 23.34 -4.92
N ARG A 53 5.96 23.62 -6.01
CA ARG A 53 6.82 22.64 -6.70
C ARG A 53 7.76 21.89 -5.75
N ASN A 54 8.40 22.61 -4.82
CA ASN A 54 9.35 22.02 -3.87
C ASN A 54 8.67 21.08 -2.86
N GLU A 55 7.47 21.43 -2.39
CA GLU A 55 6.70 20.59 -1.46
C GLU A 55 6.22 19.33 -2.16
N ARG A 56 5.69 19.46 -3.38
CA ARG A 56 5.28 18.33 -4.20
C ARG A 56 6.43 17.36 -4.46
N MET A 57 7.59 17.89 -4.83
CA MET A 57 8.80 17.09 -5.07
C MET A 57 9.27 16.38 -3.81
N ARG A 58 9.22 17.04 -2.64
CA ARG A 58 9.56 16.41 -1.36
C ARG A 58 8.68 15.21 -1.06
N LEU A 59 7.36 15.34 -1.26
CA LEU A 59 6.41 14.25 -1.03
C LEU A 59 6.59 13.10 -2.03
N ASP A 60 6.84 13.42 -3.30
CA ASP A 60 7.10 12.40 -4.32
C ASP A 60 8.38 11.60 -3.99
N LEU A 61 9.46 12.28 -3.56
CA LEU A 61 10.71 11.63 -3.13
C LEU A 61 10.53 10.78 -1.87
N GLU A 62 9.76 11.27 -0.88
CA GLU A 62 9.46 10.51 0.33
C GLU A 62 8.69 9.22 0.00
N ARG A 63 7.67 9.32 -0.86
CA ARG A 63 6.91 8.16 -1.35
C ARG A 63 7.84 7.17 -2.07
N GLU A 64 8.59 7.63 -3.06
CA GLU A 64 9.45 6.76 -3.88
C GLU A 64 10.57 6.10 -3.06
N SER A 65 11.19 6.85 -2.14
CA SER A 65 12.19 6.30 -1.23
C SER A 65 11.58 5.22 -0.34
N LYS A 66 10.37 5.43 0.18
CA LYS A 66 9.74 4.45 1.06
C LYS A 66 9.25 3.20 0.31
N GLU A 67 8.76 3.37 -0.91
CA GLU A 67 8.46 2.26 -1.81
C GLU A 67 9.69 1.41 -2.10
N ALA A 68 10.83 2.04 -2.41
CA ALA A 68 12.08 1.34 -2.69
C ALA A 68 12.59 0.58 -1.44
N GLU A 69 12.57 1.23 -0.27
CA GLU A 69 12.98 0.64 1.01
C GLU A 69 12.17 -0.62 1.37
N LEU A 70 10.85 -0.57 1.17
CA LEU A 70 9.94 -1.63 1.61
C LEU A 70 9.58 -2.64 0.51
N SER A 71 10.04 -2.44 -0.72
CA SER A 71 9.66 -3.25 -1.90
C SER A 71 9.76 -4.76 -1.67
N GLU A 72 10.90 -5.24 -1.17
CA GLU A 72 11.12 -6.68 -0.95
C GLU A 72 10.22 -7.24 0.15
N GLN A 73 10.06 -6.50 1.26
CA GLN A 73 9.21 -6.91 2.38
C GLN A 73 7.73 -6.93 1.98
N ILE A 74 7.28 -5.91 1.24
CA ILE A 74 5.91 -5.86 0.70
C ILE A 74 5.68 -7.05 -0.23
N LYS A 75 6.64 -7.40 -1.10
CA LYS A 75 6.51 -8.60 -1.93
C LYS A 75 6.33 -9.85 -1.09
N GLN A 76 7.08 -10.03 -0.01
CA GLN A 76 6.92 -11.18 0.90
C GLN A 76 5.52 -11.19 1.56
N GLU A 77 5.08 -10.05 2.09
CA GLU A 77 3.76 -9.92 2.71
C GLU A 77 2.60 -10.16 1.72
N LEU A 78 2.77 -9.77 0.45
CA LEU A 78 1.78 -10.06 -0.59
C LEU A 78 1.66 -11.55 -0.86
N HIS A 79 2.77 -12.31 -0.86
CA HIS A 79 2.70 -13.77 -0.98
C HIS A 79 1.99 -14.40 0.23
N GLN A 80 2.30 -13.92 1.44
CA GLN A 80 1.58 -14.34 2.65
C GLN A 80 0.07 -14.08 2.54
N LEU A 81 -0.32 -12.86 2.16
CA LEU A 81 -1.72 -12.48 1.98
C LEU A 81 -2.43 -13.37 0.96
N LEU A 82 -1.78 -13.69 -0.17
CA LEU A 82 -2.34 -14.59 -1.17
C LEU A 82 -2.59 -15.99 -0.60
N SER A 83 -1.63 -16.56 0.13
CA SER A 83 -1.81 -17.86 0.79
C SER A 83 -2.94 -17.84 1.82
N GLU A 84 -3.06 -16.78 2.62
CA GLU A 84 -4.17 -16.63 3.58
C GLU A 84 -5.53 -16.54 2.89
N ILE A 85 -5.63 -15.82 1.77
CA ILE A 85 -6.88 -15.71 1.00
C ILE A 85 -7.25 -17.05 0.36
N GLU A 86 -6.27 -17.80 -0.14
CA GLU A 86 -6.50 -19.13 -0.70
C GLU A 86 -7.06 -20.10 0.36
N GLN A 87 -6.49 -20.08 1.57
CA GLN A 87 -6.98 -20.86 2.71
C GLN A 87 -8.40 -20.45 3.10
N PHE A 88 -8.64 -19.14 3.24
CA PHE A 88 -9.97 -18.61 3.55
C PHE A 88 -11.04 -19.03 2.53
N LYS A 89 -10.69 -19.09 1.24
CA LYS A 89 -11.60 -19.56 0.19
C LYS A 89 -11.91 -21.06 0.29
N GLN A 90 -10.99 -21.87 0.80
CA GLN A 90 -11.22 -23.31 1.03
C GLN A 90 -12.17 -23.54 2.20
N GLU A 91 -12.10 -22.71 3.25
CA GLU A 91 -12.98 -22.78 4.43
C GLU A 91 -14.42 -22.33 4.16
N LEU A 92 -14.63 -21.50 3.12
CA LEU A 92 -15.95 -21.06 2.68
C LEU A 92 -16.68 -22.07 1.76
N LYS A 93 -16.01 -23.16 1.35
CA LYS A 93 -16.61 -24.24 0.55
C LYS A 93 -17.15 -25.36 1.45
#